data_AF-A0A961S3Z0-F1
#
_entry.id   AF-A0A961S3Z0-F1
#
_cell.length_a   1.000
_cell.length_b   1.000
_cell.length_c   1.000
_cell.angle_alpha   90.00
_cell.angle_beta   90.00
_cell.angle_gamma   90.00
#
_symmetry.space_group_name_H-M   'P 1'
#
loop_
_entity.id
_entity.type
_entity.pdbx_description
1 polymer ?
#
loop_
_entity_poly.entity_id
_entity_poly.type
_entity_poly.pdbx_seq_one_letter_code
_entity_poly.pdbx_strand_id
1 'polypeptide(L)'
;FFTNKVAKGTVVSCPVAHGEGNYICDPETLKKLEAENRVVFRYAEGTNPNGAMNDIAGIMNEAGTVIGMMPHPENMVEPLHGKTDCRPLFESLLAA
;
A
#
# COMPACT_ATOMS: atom_id res chain seq x y z
N PHE A 1 -6.82 0.16 11.26
CA PHE A 1 -5.86 -0.65 12.02
C PHE A 1 -4.46 -0.46 11.46
N PHE A 2 -4.14 -1.04 10.29
CA PHE A 2 -2.81 -0.98 9.66
C PHE A 2 -2.27 0.42 9.30
N THR A 3 -3.14 1.42 9.20
CA THR A 3 -2.78 2.78 8.78
C THR A 3 -3.26 3.84 9.78
N ASN A 4 -3.56 3.47 11.04
CA ASN A 4 -4.15 4.42 12.00
C ASN A 4 -3.20 5.58 12.41
N LYS A 5 -1.88 5.46 12.20
CA LYS A 5 -0.89 6.53 12.35
C LYS A 5 -0.60 7.28 11.05
N VAL A 6 -1.30 6.95 9.95
CA VAL A 6 -1.13 7.60 8.65
C VAL A 6 -2.42 8.30 8.26
N ALA A 7 -2.34 9.61 8.01
CA ALA A 7 -3.51 10.35 7.53
C ALA A 7 -3.89 9.89 6.12
N LYS A 8 -5.20 9.80 5.84
CA LYS A 8 -5.67 9.46 4.49
C LYS A 8 -5.18 10.51 3.50
N GLY A 9 -4.60 10.06 2.39
CA GLY A 9 -4.04 10.91 1.34
C GLY A 9 -2.59 11.34 1.56
N THR A 10 -1.96 10.93 2.66
CA THR A 10 -0.50 11.10 2.83
C THR A 10 0.24 10.34 1.73
N VAL A 11 1.13 11.04 1.03
CA VAL A 11 2.08 10.42 0.10
C VAL A 11 3.33 10.02 0.88
N VAL A 12 3.70 8.75 0.78
CA VAL A 12 4.91 8.19 1.40
C VAL A 12 5.88 7.71 0.32
N SER A 13 7.18 7.94 0.52
CA SER A 13 8.19 7.33 -0.35
C SER A 13 8.43 5.89 0.11
N CYS A 14 8.25 4.92 -0.77
CA CYS A 14 8.43 3.51 -0.44
C CYS A 14 9.22 2.80 -1.54
N PRO A 15 10.27 2.02 -1.20
CA PRO A 15 11.04 1.24 -2.16
C PRO A 15 10.18 0.23 -2.92
N VAL A 16 10.51 0.03 -4.19
CA VAL A 16 9.89 -0.95 -5.07
C VAL A 16 10.99 -1.78 -5.73
N ALA A 17 10.90 -3.10 -5.64
CA ALA A 17 11.93 -4.02 -6.13
C ALA A 17 11.32 -5.32 -6.65
N HIS A 18 10.49 -5.25 -7.70
CA HIS A 18 9.81 -6.42 -8.27
C HIS A 18 9.83 -6.43 -9.80
N GLY A 19 9.89 -7.62 -10.40
CA GLY A 19 9.68 -7.82 -11.86
C GLY A 19 8.22 -8.13 -12.22
N GLU A 20 7.44 -8.68 -11.30
CA GLU A 20 6.08 -9.20 -11.52
C GLU A 20 5.08 -8.63 -10.50
N GLY A 21 5.08 -7.30 -10.30
CA GLY A 21 4.23 -6.62 -9.32
C GLY A 21 2.93 -6.02 -9.87
N ASN A 22 2.62 -6.22 -11.16
CA ASN A 22 1.46 -5.60 -11.79
C ASN A 22 0.16 -6.20 -11.25
N TYR A 23 -0.60 -5.44 -10.46
CA TYR A 23 -1.90 -5.86 -9.95
C TYR A 23 -2.97 -5.81 -11.04
N ILE A 24 -3.59 -6.96 -11.30
CA ILE A 24 -4.66 -7.15 -12.29
C ILE A 24 -5.79 -7.95 -11.63
N CYS A 25 -7.03 -7.57 -11.89
CA CYS A 25 -8.22 -8.32 -11.50
C CYS A 25 -9.36 -8.10 -12.52
N ASP A 26 -10.43 -8.88 -12.42
CA ASP A 26 -11.62 -8.67 -13.24
C ASP A 26 -12.43 -7.43 -12.78
N PRO A 27 -13.29 -6.85 -13.64
CA PRO A 27 -14.04 -5.63 -13.32
C PRO A 27 -14.95 -5.73 -12.09
N GLU A 28 -15.54 -6.90 -11.81
CA GLU A 28 -16.42 -7.08 -10.65
C GLU A 28 -15.59 -7.10 -9.36
N THR A 29 -14.44 -7.78 -9.38
CA THR A 29 -13.48 -7.75 -8.27
C THR A 29 -12.98 -6.33 -7.99
N LEU A 30 -12.60 -5.59 -9.04
CA LEU A 30 -12.17 -4.20 -8.91
C LEU A 30 -13.27 -3.35 -8.26
N LYS A 31 -14.49 -3.41 -8.80
CA LYS A 31 -15.64 -2.66 -8.29
C LYS A 31 -15.93 -2.99 -6.82
N LYS A 32 -15.85 -4.27 -6.44
CA LYS A 32 -16.02 -4.71 -5.05
C LYS A 32 -14.93 -4.13 -4.13
N LEU A 33 -13.66 -4.19 -4.53
CA LEU A 33 -12.55 -3.64 -3.76
C LEU A 33 -12.70 -2.13 -3.53
N GLU A 34 -13.09 -1.38 -4.56
CA GLU A 34 -13.31 0.07 -4.49
C GLU A 34 -14.50 0.42 -3.59
N ALA A 35 -15.65 -0.23 -3.79
CA ALA A 35 -16.87 0.01 -3.02
C ALA A 35 -16.69 -0.28 -1.53
N GLU A 36 -15.90 -1.30 -1.20
CA GLU A 36 -15.64 -1.73 0.18
C GLU A 36 -14.44 -1.01 0.82
N ASN A 37 -13.82 -0.02 0.15
CA ASN A 37 -12.62 0.68 0.62
C ASN A 37 -11.45 -0.27 0.96
N ARG A 38 -11.29 -1.35 0.19
CA ARG A 38 -10.24 -2.37 0.40
C ARG A 38 -8.96 -2.10 -0.39
N VAL A 39 -8.92 -1.05 -1.20
CA VAL A 39 -7.67 -0.51 -1.76
C VAL A 39 -7.01 0.38 -0.72
N VAL A 40 -5.90 -0.08 -0.14
CA VAL A 40 -5.22 0.61 0.98
C VAL A 40 -4.18 1.59 0.46
N PHE A 41 -3.42 1.19 -0.56
CA PHE A 41 -2.36 2.00 -1.14
C PHE A 41 -2.52 2.12 -2.65
N ARG A 42 -2.25 3.33 -3.14
CA ARG A 42 -2.05 3.60 -4.56
C ARG A 42 -0.69 4.21 -4.79
N TYR A 43 -0.10 3.92 -5.94
CA TYR A 43 1.00 4.74 -6.45
C TYR A 43 0.47 6.17 -6.66
N ALA A 44 1.31 7.16 -6.33
CA ALA A 44 0.97 8.55 -6.61
C ALA A 44 0.88 8.76 -8.13
N GLU A 45 0.16 9.80 -8.54
CA GLU A 45 -0.03 10.13 -9.95
C GLU A 45 1.31 10.16 -10.71
N GLY A 46 1.37 9.42 -11.83
CA GLY A 46 2.57 9.34 -12.67
C GLY A 46 3.73 8.51 -12.08
N THR A 47 3.54 7.81 -10.96
CA THR A 47 4.61 7.03 -10.30
C THR A 47 4.41 5.52 -10.35
N ASN A 48 3.32 5.04 -10.95
CA ASN A 48 3.03 3.61 -11.10
C ASN A 48 4.11 2.91 -11.95
N PRO A 49 4.96 2.06 -11.36
CA PRO A 49 6.13 1.54 -12.04
C PRO A 49 5.85 0.25 -12.83
N ASN A 50 4.71 -0.39 -12.59
CA ASN A 50 4.39 -1.74 -13.08
C ASN A 50 3.10 -1.80 -13.89
N GLY A 51 2.40 -0.66 -14.07
CA GLY A 51 1.15 -0.61 -14.81
C GLY A 51 -0.03 -1.24 -14.06
N ALA A 52 0.05 -1.31 -12.73
CA ALA A 52 -1.04 -1.81 -11.89
C ALA A 52 -2.37 -1.11 -12.19
N MET A 53 -3.45 -1.89 -12.26
CA MET A 53 -4.80 -1.39 -12.49
C MET A 53 -5.19 -0.36 -11.43
N ASN A 54 -5.72 0.79 -11.85
CA ASN A 54 -6.06 1.93 -11.00
C ASN A 54 -4.92 2.35 -10.03
N ASP A 55 -3.67 2.16 -10.41
CA ASP A 55 -2.49 2.45 -9.59
C ASP A 55 -2.48 1.69 -8.25
N ILE A 56 -3.16 0.54 -8.14
CA ILE A 56 -3.25 -0.24 -6.90
C ILE A 56 -1.88 -0.78 -6.51
N ALA A 57 -1.40 -0.39 -5.32
CA ALA A 57 -0.14 -0.84 -4.75
C ALA A 57 -0.33 -1.80 -3.56
N GLY A 58 -1.53 -1.82 -2.96
CA GLY A 58 -1.87 -2.76 -1.90
C GLY A 58 -3.36 -2.79 -1.56
N ILE A 59 -3.83 -3.98 -1.19
CA ILE A 59 -5.23 -4.28 -0.88
C ILE A 59 -5.36 -5.00 0.47
N MET A 60 -6.58 -5.01 1.01
CA MET A 60 -6.92 -5.67 2.26
C MET A 60 -7.97 -6.77 2.04
N ASN A 61 -7.91 -7.83 2.84
CA ASN A 61 -8.97 -8.85 2.85
C ASN A 61 -10.30 -8.29 3.38
N GLU A 62 -11.39 -9.03 3.16
CA GLU A 62 -12.74 -8.63 3.59
C GLU A 62 -12.86 -8.43 5.10
N ALA A 63 -12.17 -9.24 5.91
CA ALA A 63 -12.18 -9.13 7.36
C ALA A 63 -11.37 -7.94 7.90
N GLY A 64 -10.57 -7.27 7.07
CA GLY A 64 -9.75 -6.13 7.49
C GLY A 64 -8.52 -6.50 8.32
N THR A 65 -8.08 -7.76 8.27
CA THR A 65 -7.02 -8.35 9.12
C THR A 65 -5.75 -8.73 8.36
N VAL A 66 -5.77 -8.67 7.03
CA VAL A 66 -4.60 -9.01 6.19
C VAL A 66 -4.47 -7.96 5.10
N ILE A 67 -3.27 -7.40 4.95
CA ILE A 67 -2.90 -6.53 3.84
C ILE A 67 -1.86 -7.24 2.98
N GLY A 68 -2.09 -7.24 1.67
CA GLY A 68 -1.08 -7.56 0.67
C GLY A 68 -0.67 -6.27 -0.05
N MET A 69 0.63 -6.02 -0.18
CA MET A 69 1.16 -4.88 -0.92
C MET A 69 2.47 -5.23 -1.63
N MET A 70 2.75 -4.50 -2.70
CA MET A 70 3.95 -4.69 -3.53
C MET A 70 5.16 -3.83 -3.12
N PRO A 71 5.00 -2.57 -2.68
CA PRO A 71 6.12 -1.82 -2.13
C PRO A 71 6.69 -2.48 -0.86
N HIS A 72 7.95 -2.19 -0.55
CA HIS A 72 8.67 -2.74 0.60
C HIS A 72 8.78 -1.71 1.74
N PRO A 73 7.70 -1.49 2.53
CA PRO A 73 7.70 -0.48 3.59
C PRO A 73 8.75 -0.74 4.66
N GLU A 74 9.13 -2.01 4.88
CA GLU A 74 10.18 -2.42 5.82
C GLU A 74 11.55 -1.83 5.48
N ASN A 75 11.80 -1.55 4.20
CA ASN A 75 13.05 -0.95 3.74
C ASN A 75 13.07 0.58 3.88
N MET A 76 12.04 1.19 4.47
CA MET A 76 11.93 2.65 4.66
C MET A 76 11.40 3.03 6.06
N VAL A 77 11.91 2.32 7.08
CA VAL A 77 11.58 2.59 8.49
C VAL A 77 12.76 3.09 9.31
N GLU A 78 13.99 3.03 8.79
CA GLU A 78 15.21 3.41 9.49
C GLU A 78 15.95 4.55 8.80
N PRO A 79 16.48 5.56 9.53
CA PRO A 79 17.19 6.68 8.93
C PRO A 79 18.38 6.26 8.05
N LEU A 80 19.02 5.14 8.36
CA LEU A 80 20.14 4.60 7.58
C LEU A 80 19.73 4.17 6.16
N HIS A 81 18.44 3.90 5.92
CA HIS A 81 17.90 3.61 4.58
C HIS A 81 17.45 4.87 3.82
N GLY A 82 17.68 6.07 4.38
CA GLY A 82 17.48 7.37 3.74
C GLY A 82 16.28 8.15 4.26
N LYS A 83 15.15 7.48 4.56
CA LYS A 83 13.96 8.10 5.19
C LYS A 83 13.26 7.10 6.12
N THR A 84 12.23 7.58 6.81
CA THR A 84 11.40 6.79 7.72
C THR A 84 9.91 6.90 7.39
N ASP A 85 9.56 7.26 6.15
CA ASP A 85 8.19 7.58 5.72
C ASP A 85 7.21 6.41 5.95
N CYS A 86 7.71 5.16 5.95
CA CYS A 86 6.89 3.97 6.17
C CYS A 86 6.83 3.50 7.62
N ARG A 87 7.64 4.08 8.53
CA ARG A 87 7.64 3.72 9.96
C ARG A 87 6.25 3.80 10.61
N PRO A 88 5.41 4.82 10.34
CA PRO A 88 4.07 4.89 10.93
C PRO A 88 3.17 3.70 10.61
N LEU A 89 3.40 2.96 9.52
CA LEU A 89 2.66 1.73 9.21
C LEU A 89 2.91 0.64 10.27
N PHE A 90 4.17 0.51 10.70
CA PHE A 90 4.55 -0.45 11.74
C PHE A 90 4.16 0.03 13.14
N GLU A 91 4.21 1.33 13.40
CA GLU A 91 3.65 1.90 14.64
C GLU A 91 2.13 1.67 14.72
N SER A 92 1.44 1.69 13.59
CA SER A 92 0.01 1.38 13.51
C SER A 92 -0.27 -0.08 13.88
N LEU A 93 0.60 -1.00 13.45
CA LEU A 93 0.58 -2.43 13.81
C LEU A 93 0.89 -2.71 15.28
N LEU A 94 1.59 -1.82 15.98
CA LEU A 94 1.92 -1.97 17.40
C LEU A 94 0.83 -1.38 18.31
N ALA A 95 0.12 -0.36 17.84
CA ALA A 95 -0.97 0.31 18.57
C ALA A 95 -2.33 -0.40 18.48
N ALA A 96 -2.27 -1.68 18.13
CA ALA A 96 -3.30 -2.54 17.59
C ALA A 96 -3.81 -3.54 18.63
#